data_AF-A0A2E2J176-F1
#
_entry.id   AF-A0A2E2J176-F1
#
_cell.length_a   1.000
_cell.length_b   1.000
_cell.length_c   1.000
_cell.angle_alpha   90.00
_cell.angle_beta   90.00
_cell.angle_gamma   90.00
#
_symmetry.space_group_name_H-M   'P 1'
#
loop_
_entity.id
_entity.type
_entity.pdbx_description
1 polymer ?
#
loop_
_entity_poly.entity_id
_entity_poly.type
_entity_poly.pdbx_seq_one_letter_code
_entity_poly.pdbx_strand_id
1 'polypeptide(L)'
;MMKTKLYILFFLVIILSSCGSNQSTTDNRVYNSLESISLLNIPQDFLPSAGNCKVWFPDFTIDKQPFSSKCESNFMERTISQIFITNEGTDEAPVYRVLEMIKAKEGFTARTLYFKNI
;
A
#
# COMPACT_ATOMS: atom_id res chain seq x y z
N MET A 1 50.60 35.02 -16.70
CA MET A 1 49.19 35.18 -16.27
C MET A 1 48.32 34.30 -17.18
N MET A 2 47.30 33.62 -16.65
CA MET A 2 46.38 32.65 -17.35
C MET A 2 46.70 31.15 -17.23
N LYS A 3 46.70 30.60 -16.01
CA LYS A 3 46.44 29.15 -15.82
C LYS A 3 45.33 28.83 -14.81
N THR A 4 44.64 29.83 -14.28
CA THR A 4 43.80 29.67 -13.07
C THR A 4 42.30 29.78 -13.29
N LYS A 5 41.82 30.00 -14.52
CA LYS A 5 40.38 30.22 -14.79
C LYS A 5 39.67 29.10 -15.53
N LEU A 6 40.37 28.07 -16.02
CA LEU A 6 39.75 27.02 -16.84
C LEU A 6 39.31 25.78 -16.04
N TYR A 7 39.76 25.62 -14.80
CA TYR A 7 39.37 24.47 -13.96
C TYR A 7 38.08 24.69 -13.16
N ILE A 8 37.58 25.93 -13.07
CA ILE A 8 36.39 26.24 -12.27
C ILE A 8 35.09 25.92 -13.03
N LEU A 9 35.14 25.74 -14.35
CA LEU A 9 33.94 25.44 -15.14
C LEU A 9 33.58 23.95 -15.18
N PHE A 10 34.51 23.05 -14.82
CA PHE A 10 34.27 21.60 -14.93
C PHE A 10 33.68 20.97 -13.65
N PHE A 11 33.71 21.66 -12.51
CA PHE A 11 33.23 21.11 -11.23
C PHE A 11 31.74 21.34 -10.96
N LEU A 12 31.05 22.16 -11.76
CA LEU A 12 29.67 22.57 -11.50
C LEU A 12 28.60 21.78 -12.28
N VAL A 13 28.99 20.86 -13.17
CA VAL A 13 28.06 20.11 -14.04
C VAL A 13 27.76 18.69 -13.53
N ILE A 14 28.48 18.18 -12.53
CA ILE A 14 28.32 16.78 -12.09
C ILE A 14 27.22 16.58 -11.03
N ILE A 15 26.66 17.65 -10.44
CA ILE A 15 25.73 17.52 -9.29
C ILE A 15 24.24 17.40 -9.71
N LEU A 16 23.89 17.54 -10.99
CA LEU A 16 22.48 17.71 -11.39
C LEU A 16 21.71 16.46 -11.85
N SER A 17 22.27 15.25 -11.84
CA SER A 17 21.56 14.12 -12.50
C SER A 17 21.51 12.82 -11.70
N SER A 18 21.48 12.89 -10.38
CA SER A 18 21.05 11.74 -9.55
C SER A 18 19.70 12.04 -8.91
N CYS A 19 18.69 12.31 -9.74
CA CYS A 19 17.32 11.94 -9.36
C CYS A 19 17.26 10.40 -9.41
N GLY A 20 17.75 9.77 -8.35
CA GLY A 20 17.35 8.41 -8.01
C GLY A 20 15.87 8.47 -7.65
N SER A 21 15.02 8.43 -8.67
CA SER A 21 13.61 8.09 -8.49
C SER A 21 13.63 6.71 -7.85
N ASN A 22 13.48 6.67 -6.53
CA ASN A 22 13.10 5.46 -5.82
C ASN A 22 11.72 5.10 -6.35
N GLN A 23 11.69 4.40 -7.49
CA GLN A 23 10.53 3.66 -7.94
C GLN A 23 10.25 2.67 -6.82
N SER A 24 9.33 3.06 -5.93
CA SER A 24 8.63 2.14 -5.06
C SER A 24 7.87 1.19 -6.00
N THR A 25 8.54 0.13 -6.42
CA THR A 25 7.91 -0.96 -7.16
C THR A 25 6.81 -1.50 -6.26
N THR A 26 5.57 -1.17 -6.60
CA THR A 26 4.41 -1.75 -5.95
C THR A 26 4.41 -3.22 -6.36
N ASP A 27 4.88 -4.09 -5.46
CA ASP A 27 4.82 -5.54 -5.60
C ASP A 27 3.34 -5.94 -5.68
N ASN A 28 2.83 -6.04 -6.91
CA ASN A 28 1.43 -6.36 -7.21
C ASN A 28 1.29 -7.88 -7.35
N ARG A 29 1.22 -8.58 -6.21
CA ARG A 29 1.02 -10.03 -6.23
C ARG A 29 -0.45 -10.36 -6.43
N VAL A 30 -0.73 -11.24 -7.40
CA VAL A 30 -2.07 -11.79 -7.63
C VAL A 30 -2.10 -13.21 -7.06
N TYR A 31 -3.03 -13.44 -6.14
CA TYR A 31 -3.35 -14.73 -5.56
C TYR A 31 -4.64 -15.26 -6.18
N ASN A 32 -4.57 -16.47 -6.71
CA ASN A 32 -5.65 -17.12 -7.43
C ASN A 32 -6.56 -17.96 -6.51
N SER A 33 -6.59 -17.62 -5.22
CA SER A 33 -7.45 -18.25 -4.23
C SER A 33 -7.85 -17.24 -3.17
N LEU A 34 -9.15 -17.19 -2.87
CA LEU A 34 -9.67 -16.42 -1.74
C LEU A 34 -9.14 -16.94 -0.40
N GLU A 35 -8.85 -18.23 -0.28
CA GLU A 35 -8.29 -18.81 0.96
C GLU A 35 -6.94 -18.19 1.33
N SER A 36 -6.19 -17.70 0.34
CA SER A 36 -4.89 -17.04 0.56
C SER A 36 -5.03 -15.72 1.34
N ILE A 37 -6.23 -15.14 1.44
CA ILE A 37 -6.46 -13.94 2.25
C ILE A 37 -6.23 -14.21 3.74
N SER A 38 -6.36 -15.47 4.19
CA SER A 38 -6.07 -15.89 5.56
C SER A 38 -4.62 -15.63 5.98
N LEU A 39 -3.69 -15.52 5.02
CA LEU A 39 -2.28 -15.16 5.27
C LEU A 39 -2.13 -13.75 5.87
N LEU A 40 -3.15 -12.91 5.76
CA LEU A 40 -3.20 -11.57 6.36
C LEU A 40 -3.73 -11.58 7.80
N ASN A 41 -4.12 -12.75 8.34
CA ASN A 41 -4.76 -12.92 9.64
C ASN A 41 -6.04 -12.08 9.81
N ILE A 42 -6.76 -11.84 8.70
CA ILE A 42 -8.03 -11.12 8.69
C ILE A 42 -9.17 -12.14 8.71
N PRO A 43 -10.10 -12.07 9.68
CA PRO A 43 -11.26 -12.95 9.71
C PRO A 43 -12.12 -12.83 8.44
N GLN A 44 -12.69 -13.94 7.98
CA GLN A 44 -13.46 -13.98 6.73
C GLN A 44 -14.77 -13.17 6.83
N ASP A 45 -15.41 -13.17 8.00
CA ASP A 45 -16.57 -12.31 8.32
C ASP A 45 -16.21 -10.82 8.38
N PHE A 46 -14.92 -10.51 8.49
CA PHE A 46 -14.42 -9.15 8.36
C PHE A 46 -14.28 -8.70 6.90
N LEU A 47 -14.48 -9.53 5.87
CA LEU A 47 -14.36 -9.05 4.49
C LEU A 47 -15.52 -8.13 4.07
N PRO A 48 -15.29 -7.10 3.23
CA PRO A 48 -16.35 -6.23 2.75
C PRO A 48 -17.23 -6.90 1.68
N SER A 49 -18.53 -6.62 1.71
CA SER A 49 -19.43 -6.91 0.58
C SER A 49 -19.05 -6.11 -0.67
N ALA A 50 -19.57 -6.51 -1.82
CA ALA A 50 -19.34 -5.86 -3.11
C ALA A 50 -19.59 -4.34 -3.04
N GLY A 51 -18.66 -3.56 -3.61
CA GLY A 51 -18.75 -2.09 -3.63
C GLY A 51 -18.45 -1.39 -2.30
N ASN A 52 -18.15 -2.15 -1.24
CA ASN A 52 -17.69 -1.61 0.04
C ASN A 52 -16.19 -1.83 0.24
N CYS A 53 -15.66 -1.19 1.26
CA CYS A 53 -14.32 -1.44 1.76
C CYS A 53 -14.29 -1.42 3.28
N LYS A 54 -13.21 -1.96 3.81
CA LYS A 54 -12.93 -1.97 5.24
C LYS A 54 -11.46 -1.72 5.47
N VAL A 55 -11.17 -1.18 6.65
CA VAL A 55 -9.81 -1.01 7.16
C VAL A 55 -9.60 -2.01 8.28
N TRP A 56 -8.48 -2.72 8.24
CA TRP A 56 -8.04 -3.60 9.30
C TRP A 56 -6.76 -3.06 9.93
N PHE A 57 -6.71 -2.97 11.26
CA PHE A 57 -5.53 -2.57 12.00
C PHE A 57 -4.88 -3.81 12.62
N PRO A 58 -3.72 -4.28 12.14
CA PRO A 58 -3.11 -5.53 12.62
C PRO A 58 -2.85 -5.59 14.13
N ASP A 59 -2.59 -4.45 14.76
CA ASP A 59 -2.25 -4.35 16.19
C ASP A 59 -3.50 -4.27 17.09
N PHE A 60 -4.70 -4.27 16.52
CA PHE A 60 -5.96 -4.10 17.25
C PHE A 60 -6.68 -5.43 17.40
N THR A 61 -7.28 -5.66 18.57
CA THR A 61 -8.18 -6.79 18.81
C THR A 61 -9.47 -6.62 18.02
N ILE A 62 -10.17 -7.74 17.74
CA ILE A 62 -11.37 -7.76 16.88
C ILE A 62 -12.46 -6.78 17.35
N ASP A 63 -12.65 -6.65 18.66
CA ASP A 63 -13.61 -5.75 19.32
C ASP A 63 -13.25 -4.26 19.19
N LYS A 64 -12.01 -3.96 18.80
CA LYS A 64 -11.49 -2.60 18.58
C LYS A 64 -11.38 -2.23 17.10
N GLN A 65 -11.69 -3.15 16.19
CA GLN A 65 -11.68 -2.88 14.77
C GLN A 65 -12.82 -1.92 14.41
N PRO A 66 -12.60 -1.00 13.45
CA PRO A 66 -13.65 -0.09 13.01
C PRO A 66 -14.78 -0.84 12.31
N PHE A 67 -15.99 -0.31 12.41
CA PHE A 67 -17.09 -0.76 11.56
C PHE A 67 -16.80 -0.43 10.09
N SER A 68 -17.47 -1.18 9.20
CA SER A 68 -17.36 -0.97 7.76
C SER A 68 -17.90 0.41 7.36
N SER A 69 -17.17 1.11 6.51
CA SER A 69 -17.54 2.44 6.02
C SER A 69 -17.38 2.52 4.52
N LYS A 70 -17.95 3.56 3.90
CA LYS A 70 -17.63 3.91 2.51
C LYS A 70 -16.14 4.25 2.39
N CYS A 71 -15.57 4.06 1.21
CA CYS A 71 -14.12 4.17 0.95
C CYS A 71 -13.56 5.58 0.98
N GLU A 72 -14.42 6.57 1.14
CA GLU A 72 -14.07 7.99 1.08
C GLU A 72 -13.96 8.64 2.47
N SER A 73 -13.64 7.87 3.50
CA SER A 73 -13.65 8.41 4.86
C SER A 73 -12.25 8.77 5.36
N ASN A 74 -12.15 9.93 6.03
CA ASN A 74 -10.95 10.43 6.72
C ASN A 74 -10.35 9.46 7.76
N PHE A 75 -11.02 8.31 8.02
CA PHE A 75 -10.51 7.22 8.85
C PHE A 75 -9.28 6.52 8.27
N MET A 76 -9.01 6.71 6.97
CA MET A 76 -7.92 6.07 6.24
C MET A 76 -6.56 6.74 6.51
N GLU A 77 -6.53 7.94 7.09
CA GLU A 77 -5.29 8.72 7.31
C GLU A 77 -4.74 8.54 8.73
N ARG A 78 -4.43 7.30 9.14
CA ARG A 78 -3.77 7.06 10.42
C ARG A 78 -2.27 6.87 10.27
N THR A 79 -1.52 7.31 11.29
CA THR A 79 -0.06 7.18 11.35
C THR A 79 0.41 5.80 11.86
N ILE A 80 -0.38 4.75 11.63
CA ILE A 80 -0.13 3.37 12.07
C ILE A 80 -0.25 2.39 10.90
N SER A 81 0.23 1.15 11.08
CA SER A 81 0.05 0.09 10.09
C SER A 81 -1.44 -0.23 9.91
N GLN A 82 -1.87 -0.40 8.66
CA GLN A 82 -3.27 -0.58 8.31
C GLN A 82 -3.42 -1.31 6.98
N ILE A 83 -4.50 -2.08 6.83
CA ILE A 83 -4.79 -2.85 5.63
C ILE A 83 -6.13 -2.39 5.08
N PHE A 84 -6.14 -1.88 3.86
CA PHE A 84 -7.38 -1.55 3.14
C PHE A 84 -7.81 -2.74 2.31
N ILE A 85 -9.06 -3.14 2.44
CA ILE A 85 -9.65 -4.23 1.69
C ILE A 85 -10.83 -3.64 0.92
N THR A 86 -10.85 -3.83 -0.40
CA THR A 86 -11.95 -3.45 -1.28
C THR A 86 -12.44 -4.68 -2.01
N ASN A 87 -13.75 -4.89 -2.08
CA ASN A 87 -14.33 -5.90 -2.96
C ASN A 87 -14.74 -5.23 -4.29
N GLU A 88 -13.94 -5.48 -5.33
CA GLU A 88 -14.13 -4.97 -6.69
C GLU A 88 -14.97 -5.91 -7.57
N GLY A 89 -15.37 -7.07 -7.04
CA GLY A 89 -16.22 -8.06 -7.71
C GLY A 89 -17.71 -7.95 -7.31
N THR A 90 -18.40 -9.10 -7.31
CA THR A 90 -19.75 -9.24 -6.75
C THR A 90 -19.73 -10.06 -5.46
N ASP A 91 -20.86 -10.18 -4.76
CA ASP A 91 -20.93 -11.02 -3.56
C ASP A 91 -20.82 -12.52 -3.93
N GLU A 92 -21.26 -12.90 -5.13
CA GLU A 92 -21.15 -14.27 -5.67
C GLU A 92 -19.77 -14.57 -6.27
N ALA A 93 -19.11 -13.57 -6.83
CA ALA A 93 -17.79 -13.66 -7.45
C ALA A 93 -16.88 -12.55 -6.92
N PRO A 94 -16.42 -12.64 -5.66
CA PRO A 94 -15.68 -11.56 -5.03
C PRO A 94 -14.25 -11.48 -5.59
N VAL A 95 -13.77 -10.25 -5.71
CA VAL A 95 -12.40 -9.92 -6.08
C VAL A 95 -11.89 -8.92 -5.06
N TYR A 96 -11.04 -9.37 -4.15
CA TYR A 96 -10.50 -8.50 -3.11
C TYR A 96 -9.19 -7.86 -3.56
N ARG A 97 -9.20 -6.54 -3.66
CA ARG A 97 -7.99 -5.73 -3.75
C ARG A 97 -7.60 -5.31 -2.33
N VAL A 98 -6.37 -5.62 -1.96
CA VAL A 98 -5.82 -5.31 -0.64
C VAL A 98 -4.65 -4.35 -0.78
N LEU A 99 -4.68 -3.22 -0.08
CA LEU A 99 -3.54 -2.32 0.08
C LEU A 99 -3.05 -2.42 1.52
N GLU A 100 -1.91 -3.09 1.71
CA GLU A 100 -1.27 -3.20 3.02
C GLU A 100 -0.27 -2.06 3.18
N MET A 101 -0.51 -1.19 4.17
CA MET A 101 0.38 -0.11 4.56
C MET A 101 1.07 -0.49 5.87
N ILE A 102 2.38 -0.69 5.83
CA ILE A 102 3.18 -1.03 7.00
C ILE A 102 3.97 0.19 7.44
N LYS A 103 3.90 0.53 8.73
CA LYS A 103 4.70 1.60 9.30
C LYS A 103 6.18 1.24 9.22
N ALA A 104 6.96 2.09 8.57
CA ALA A 104 8.41 1.97 8.49
C ALA A 104 9.10 3.04 9.35
N LYS A 105 10.43 2.95 9.48
CA LYS A 105 11.24 3.97 10.17
C LYS A 105 11.03 5.36 9.59
N GLU A 106 10.89 5.46 8.27
CA GLU A 106 10.61 6.68 7.53
C GLU A 106 9.31 6.51 6.73
N GLY A 107 8.20 7.04 7.25
CA GLY A 107 6.90 6.96 6.56
C GLY A 107 6.26 5.58 6.62
N PHE A 108 5.92 5.05 5.44
CA PHE A 108 5.20 3.79 5.24
C PHE A 108 5.76 3.05 4.02
N THR A 109 5.74 1.72 4.07
CA THR A 109 5.76 0.91 2.86
C THR A 109 4.33 0.54 2.50
N ALA A 110 4.06 0.38 1.20
CA ALA A 110 2.76 -0.03 0.70
C ALA A 110 2.92 -1.14 -0.33
N ARG A 111 2.13 -2.21 -0.21
CA ARG A 111 2.03 -3.26 -1.24
C ARG A 111 0.57 -3.53 -1.57
N THR A 112 0.30 -3.82 -2.85
CA THR A 112 -1.04 -4.16 -3.31
C THR A 112 -1.11 -5.65 -3.60
N LEU A 113 -2.12 -6.32 -3.07
CA LEU A 113 -2.39 -7.73 -3.30
C LEU A 113 -3.78 -7.88 -3.93
N TYR A 114 -3.96 -8.89 -4.76
CA TYR A 114 -5.26 -9.23 -5.33
C TYR A 114 -5.61 -10.67 -4.99
N PHE A 115 -6.82 -10.92 -4.53
CA PHE A 115 -7.34 -12.25 -4.22
C PHE A 115 -8.63 -12.48 -5.02
N LYS A 116 -8.65 -13.53 -5.82
CA LYS A 116 -9.83 -13.96 -6.57
C LYS A 116 -9.84 -15.47 -6.70
N ASN A 117 -11.00 -16.07 -6.93
CA ASN A 117 -11.07 -17.44 -7.45
C ASN A 117 -10.85 -17.41 -8.98
N ILE A 118 -10.16 -18.42 -9.51
CA ILE A 118 -10.09 -18.68 -10.97
C ILE A 118 -11.26 -19.57 -11.38
#